data_AF-J9R8R3-F1
#
_entry.id   AF-J9R8R3-F1
#
_cell.length_a   1.000
_cell.length_b   1.000
_cell.length_c   1.000
_cell.angle_alpha   90.00
_cell.angle_beta   90.00
_cell.angle_gamma   90.00
#
_symmetry.space_group_name_H-M   'P 1'
#
loop_
_entity.id
_entity.type
_entity.pdbx_description
1 polymer ?
#
loop_
_entity_poly.entity_id
_entity_poly.type
_entity_poly.pdbx_seq_one_letter_code
_entity_poly.pdbx_strand_id
1 'polypeptide(L)'
;MYSYEERLRAVQLYIKLGKRLGLTIRQLGYPTKNALKTWYGEYEQRLELPVGYARQPRYSQAHKERAVEHHRYHGHCIAATIKALGYPSRSLLSAWIHELNPQARAPATGRSQELTPEAKQSAVIALCMRPASAQAVADDVGVSRGSLYKWKNQLLDHDATVQMKRQQDAPASSDGAELEQQIETLRRDVRRLQLEKDVLKKASELLKKELGIDRQPLTNREKTQLVDALRQDYALTDLLGEVDLPRSSYFYQRARLQMADKYADARRGLLVFSAISDGTQS
;
A
#
# COMPACT_ATOMS: atom_id res chain seq x y z
N MET A 1 47.49 -6.61 -35.75
CA MET A 1 48.06 -5.39 -35.14
C MET A 1 49.55 -5.61 -34.94
N TYR A 2 50.40 -4.65 -35.25
CA TYR A 2 51.86 -4.78 -35.06
C TYR A 2 52.25 -4.57 -33.60
N SER A 3 53.17 -5.38 -33.09
CA SER A 3 53.70 -5.28 -31.73
C SER A 3 54.57 -4.02 -31.55
N TYR A 4 54.80 -3.60 -30.30
CA TYR A 4 55.67 -2.47 -30.00
C TYR A 4 57.10 -2.68 -30.56
N GLU A 5 57.63 -3.89 -30.40
CA GLU A 5 58.96 -4.28 -30.88
C GLU A 5 59.04 -4.26 -32.42
N GLU A 6 58.00 -4.72 -33.11
CA GLU A 6 57.92 -4.69 -34.57
C GLU A 6 57.89 -3.25 -35.12
N ARG A 7 57.16 -2.35 -34.45
CA ARG A 7 57.11 -0.92 -34.82
C ARG A 7 58.45 -0.25 -34.60
N LEU A 8 59.11 -0.53 -33.47
CA LEU A 8 60.42 0.03 -33.13
C LEU A 8 61.49 -0.46 -34.12
N ARG A 9 61.48 -1.77 -34.44
CA ARG A 9 62.39 -2.35 -35.44
C ARG A 9 62.20 -1.72 -36.83
N ALA A 10 60.95 -1.48 -37.24
CA ALA A 10 60.65 -0.81 -38.51
C ALA A 10 61.17 0.64 -38.55
N VAL A 11 61.00 1.40 -37.48
CA VAL A 11 61.50 2.78 -37.38
C VAL A 11 63.03 2.84 -37.34
N GLN A 12 63.68 1.94 -36.59
CA GLN A 12 65.15 1.85 -36.55
C GLN A 12 65.74 1.50 -37.91
N LEU A 13 65.14 0.55 -38.63
CA LEU A 13 65.57 0.16 -39.96
C LEU A 13 65.35 1.30 -40.98
N TYR A 14 64.25 2.04 -40.85
CA TYR A 14 63.98 3.23 -41.65
C TYR A 14 65.04 4.32 -41.48
N ILE A 15 65.50 4.56 -40.25
CA ILE A 15 66.59 5.51 -39.94
C ILE A 15 67.92 5.01 -40.53
N LYS A 16 68.25 3.72 -40.33
CA LYS A 16 69.48 3.10 -40.85
C LYS A 16 69.57 3.15 -42.38
N LEU A 17 68.45 3.02 -43.09
CA LEU A 17 68.38 3.10 -44.55
C LEU A 17 68.28 4.53 -45.10
N GLY A 18 68.52 5.55 -44.28
CA GLY A 18 68.49 6.95 -44.72
C GLY A 18 67.10 7.43 -45.12
N LYS A 19 66.06 7.04 -44.37
CA LYS A 19 64.65 7.44 -44.58
C LYS A 19 64.04 6.95 -45.90
N ARG A 20 64.54 5.84 -46.47
CA ARG A 20 64.02 5.22 -47.69
C ARG A 20 62.87 4.25 -47.39
N LEU A 21 61.63 4.74 -47.56
CA LEU A 21 60.40 3.99 -47.25
C LEU A 21 60.30 2.66 -48.03
N GLY A 22 60.53 2.69 -49.35
CA GLY A 22 60.36 1.51 -50.21
C GLY A 22 61.32 0.37 -49.87
N LEU A 23 62.56 0.68 -49.50
CA LEU A 23 63.55 -0.33 -49.11
C LEU A 23 63.19 -0.95 -47.76
N THR A 24 62.75 -0.14 -46.80
CA THR A 24 62.32 -0.59 -45.46
C THR A 24 61.16 -1.58 -45.55
N ILE A 25 60.15 -1.26 -46.38
CA ILE A 25 58.96 -2.11 -46.57
C ILE A 25 59.32 -3.41 -47.33
N ARG A 26 60.18 -3.33 -48.34
CA ARG A 26 60.65 -4.53 -49.07
C ARG A 26 61.46 -5.47 -48.18
N GLN A 27 62.26 -4.92 -47.26
CA GLN A 27 63.13 -5.71 -46.39
C GLN A 27 62.38 -6.36 -45.22
N LEU A 28 61.35 -5.71 -44.69
CA LEU A 28 60.56 -6.22 -43.57
C LEU A 28 59.29 -6.96 -43.99
N GLY A 29 58.74 -6.70 -45.18
CA GLY A 29 57.48 -7.28 -45.66
C GLY A 29 56.21 -6.68 -45.02
N TYR A 30 56.41 -5.83 -44.02
CA TYR A 30 55.46 -4.95 -43.34
C TYR A 30 56.24 -3.68 -42.99
N PRO A 31 55.67 -2.53 -42.59
CA PRO A 31 54.27 -2.08 -42.51
C PRO A 31 53.82 -1.29 -43.77
N THR A 32 52.60 -0.73 -43.75
CA THR A 32 52.15 0.18 -44.82
C THR A 32 52.91 1.51 -44.82
N LYS A 33 52.99 2.17 -45.99
CA LYS A 33 53.67 3.47 -46.16
C LYS A 33 53.20 4.53 -45.15
N ASN A 34 51.91 4.58 -44.87
CA ASN A 34 51.32 5.54 -43.95
C ASN A 34 51.63 5.19 -42.49
N ALA A 35 51.59 3.91 -42.12
CA ALA A 35 51.95 3.46 -40.79
C ALA A 35 53.41 3.80 -40.44
N LEU A 36 54.36 3.57 -41.37
CA LEU A 36 55.76 3.89 -41.14
C LEU A 36 56.00 5.41 -40.98
N LYS A 37 55.26 6.24 -41.73
CA LYS A 37 55.31 7.70 -41.57
C LYS A 37 54.76 8.15 -40.21
N THR A 38 53.62 7.59 -39.80
CA THR A 38 53.02 7.90 -38.49
C THR A 38 53.95 7.49 -37.35
N TRP A 39 54.49 6.27 -37.40
CA TRP A 39 55.42 5.78 -36.38
C TRP A 39 56.71 6.60 -36.32
N TYR A 40 57.27 6.98 -37.47
CA TYR A 40 58.45 7.83 -37.51
C TYR A 40 58.17 9.24 -36.95
N GLY A 41 57.02 9.84 -37.28
CA GLY A 41 56.62 11.15 -36.73
C GLY A 41 56.37 11.10 -35.22
N GLU A 42 55.77 10.03 -34.72
CA GLU A 42 55.60 9.80 -33.28
C GLU A 42 56.96 9.60 -32.56
N TYR A 43 57.89 8.87 -33.20
CA TYR A 43 59.24 8.64 -32.70
C TYR A 43 60.07 9.93 -32.65
N GLU A 44 59.96 10.81 -33.65
CA GLU A 44 60.68 12.10 -33.68
C GLU A 44 60.21 13.05 -32.57
N GLN A 45 58.93 13.01 -32.19
CA GLN A 45 58.38 13.88 -31.14
C GLN A 45 58.69 13.43 -29.72
N ARG A 46 58.84 12.12 -29.47
CA ARG A 46 58.91 11.56 -28.11
C ARG A 46 60.15 10.72 -27.83
N LEU A 47 60.98 10.45 -28.85
CA LEU A 47 62.08 9.47 -28.84
C LEU A 47 61.67 8.03 -28.50
N GLU A 48 60.37 7.79 -28.29
CA GLU A 48 59.75 6.52 -27.94
C GLU A 48 58.40 6.38 -28.67
N LEU A 49 58.09 5.17 -29.13
CA LEU A 49 56.83 4.87 -29.78
C LEU A 49 55.74 4.61 -28.71
N PRO A 50 54.52 5.16 -28.85
CA PRO A 50 53.44 4.82 -27.94
C PRO A 50 53.06 3.34 -28.03
N VAL A 51 52.88 2.69 -26.88
CA VAL A 51 52.43 1.28 -26.76
C VAL A 51 51.04 1.07 -27.39
N GLY A 52 50.24 2.13 -27.51
CA GLY A 52 48.92 2.10 -28.14
C GLY A 52 48.49 3.45 -28.73
N TYR A 53 47.46 3.41 -29.56
CA TYR A 53 46.81 4.62 -30.08
C TYR A 53 46.02 5.30 -28.97
N ALA A 54 46.49 6.45 -28.49
CA ALA A 54 45.73 7.31 -27.58
C ALA A 54 45.08 8.44 -28.40
N ARG A 55 43.74 8.45 -28.43
CA ARG A 55 43.01 9.56 -29.04
C ARG A 55 43.25 10.82 -28.21
N GLN A 56 43.69 11.89 -28.87
CA GLN A 56 43.85 13.19 -28.21
C GLN A 56 42.49 13.64 -27.64
N PRO A 57 42.46 14.15 -26.39
CA PRO A 57 41.22 14.62 -25.80
C PRO A 57 40.66 15.77 -26.64
N ARG A 58 39.34 15.74 -26.89
CA ARG A 58 38.66 16.73 -27.74
C ARG A 58 38.76 18.16 -27.20
N TYR A 59 39.02 18.31 -25.90
CA TYR A 59 39.17 19.59 -25.22
C TYR A 59 40.42 19.56 -24.35
N SER A 60 41.24 20.61 -24.43
CA SER A 60 42.40 20.75 -23.56
C SER A 60 41.98 21.10 -22.13
N GLN A 61 42.90 20.91 -21.18
CA GLN A 61 42.68 21.23 -19.77
C GLN A 61 42.26 22.69 -19.54
N ALA A 62 42.90 23.64 -20.23
CA ALA A 62 42.55 25.06 -20.16
C ALA A 62 41.09 25.35 -20.60
N HIS A 63 40.56 24.59 -21.58
CA HIS A 63 39.16 24.73 -21.98
C HIS A 63 38.20 24.24 -20.90
N LYS A 64 38.60 23.21 -20.12
CA LYS A 64 37.81 22.71 -18.99
C LYS A 64 37.74 23.74 -17.87
N GLU A 65 38.89 24.28 -17.48
CA GLU A 65 39.03 25.25 -16.38
C GLU A 65 38.22 26.51 -16.66
N ARG A 66 38.38 27.09 -17.87
CA ARG A 66 37.60 28.28 -18.29
C ARG A 66 36.08 28.05 -18.21
N ALA A 67 35.62 26.85 -18.58
CA ALA A 67 34.19 26.52 -18.53
C ALA A 67 33.68 26.39 -17.09
N VAL A 68 34.47 25.81 -16.18
CA VAL A 68 34.10 25.67 -14.77
C VAL A 68 34.19 27.00 -14.02
N GLU A 69 35.16 27.86 -14.34
CA GLU A 69 35.26 29.21 -13.78
C GLU A 69 34.07 30.07 -14.18
N HIS A 70 33.72 30.10 -15.48
CA HIS A 70 32.54 30.83 -15.95
C HIS A 70 31.26 30.34 -15.24
N HIS A 71 31.11 29.03 -15.07
CA HIS A 71 29.99 28.47 -14.32
C HIS A 71 29.94 28.98 -12.86
N ARG A 72 31.09 29.08 -12.20
CA ARG A 72 31.18 29.60 -10.83
C ARG A 72 30.81 31.08 -10.74
N TYR A 73 31.36 31.92 -11.62
CA TYR A 73 31.09 33.37 -11.61
C TYR A 73 29.65 33.72 -11.98
N HIS A 74 29.01 32.95 -12.86
CA HIS A 74 27.66 33.23 -13.35
C HIS A 74 26.56 32.47 -12.61
N GLY A 75 26.77 32.18 -11.31
CA GLY A 75 25.70 31.68 -10.43
C GLY A 75 25.36 30.19 -10.60
N HIS A 76 26.33 29.36 -11.02
CA HIS A 76 26.18 27.91 -11.15
C HIS A 76 25.09 27.47 -12.14
N CYS A 77 24.88 28.25 -13.21
CA CYS A 77 23.96 27.91 -14.28
C CYS A 77 24.68 27.25 -15.47
N ILE A 78 24.50 25.94 -15.62
CA ILE A 78 25.07 25.16 -16.74
C ILE A 78 24.56 25.68 -18.09
N ALA A 79 23.25 25.94 -18.21
CA ALA A 79 22.67 26.39 -19.47
C ALA A 79 23.22 27.76 -19.92
N ALA A 80 23.40 28.69 -18.98
CA ALA A 80 23.97 30.00 -19.28
C ALA A 80 25.44 29.90 -19.73
N THR A 81 26.21 29.01 -19.09
CA THR A 81 27.61 28.76 -19.43
C THR A 81 27.76 28.19 -20.84
N ILE A 82 26.90 27.23 -21.22
CA ILE A 82 26.91 26.65 -22.57
C ILE A 82 26.51 27.69 -23.61
N LYS A 83 25.52 28.52 -23.31
CA LYS A 83 25.09 29.61 -24.20
C LYS A 83 26.16 30.67 -24.42
N ALA A 84 26.95 30.98 -23.38
CA ALA A 84 28.02 31.97 -23.45
C ALA A 84 29.29 31.46 -24.16
N LEU A 85 29.69 30.20 -23.91
CA LEU A 85 30.94 29.65 -24.44
C LEU A 85 30.77 28.87 -25.75
N GLY A 86 29.55 28.44 -26.10
CA GLY A 86 29.24 27.64 -27.30
C GLY A 86 29.68 26.17 -27.24
N TYR A 87 30.39 25.80 -26.17
CA TYR A 87 30.80 24.46 -25.76
C TYR A 87 30.94 24.49 -24.23
N PRO A 88 31.00 23.38 -23.49
CA PRO A 88 30.75 21.98 -23.85
C PRO A 88 29.26 21.58 -23.75
N SER A 89 28.92 20.28 -23.87
CA SER A 89 27.56 19.79 -23.59
C SER A 89 27.24 19.79 -22.09
N ARG A 90 25.95 19.77 -21.73
CA ARG A 90 25.48 19.79 -20.32
C ARG A 90 26.08 18.67 -19.47
N SER A 91 26.11 17.44 -20.00
CA SER A 91 26.69 16.28 -19.30
C SER A 91 28.19 16.43 -19.09
N LEU A 92 28.90 16.94 -20.10
CA LEU A 92 30.34 17.12 -20.07
C LEU A 92 30.75 18.24 -19.10
N LEU A 93 30.02 19.36 -19.05
CA LEU A 93 30.26 20.41 -18.06
C LEU A 93 30.04 19.89 -16.63
N SER A 94 28.99 19.12 -16.41
CA SER A 94 28.72 18.51 -15.10
C SER A 94 29.86 17.57 -14.69
N ALA A 95 30.37 16.75 -15.62
CA ALA A 95 31.51 15.88 -15.37
C ALA A 95 32.76 16.69 -15.00
N TRP A 96 33.07 17.77 -15.71
CA TRP A 96 34.21 18.63 -15.40
C TRP A 96 34.08 19.35 -14.06
N ILE A 97 32.87 19.81 -13.70
CA ILE A 97 32.61 20.39 -12.38
C ILE A 97 32.88 19.35 -11.29
N HIS A 98 32.52 18.08 -11.51
CA HIS A 98 32.80 16.99 -10.57
C HIS A 98 34.29 16.63 -10.51
N GLU A 99 34.96 16.52 -11.66
CA GLU A 99 36.41 16.25 -11.75
C GLU A 99 37.22 17.33 -11.01
N LEU A 100 36.85 18.61 -11.15
CA LEU A 100 37.58 19.74 -10.56
C LEU A 100 37.14 20.11 -9.14
N ASN A 101 35.99 19.63 -8.66
CA ASN A 101 35.52 19.87 -7.29
C ASN A 101 34.89 18.62 -6.65
N PRO A 102 35.72 17.64 -6.23
CA PRO A 102 35.24 16.47 -5.51
C PRO A 102 34.62 16.82 -4.14
N GLN A 103 35.02 17.94 -3.52
CA GLN A 103 34.54 18.38 -2.20
C GLN A 103 33.23 19.18 -2.24
N ALA A 104 32.81 19.69 -3.39
CA ALA A 104 31.64 20.58 -3.49
C ALA A 104 30.30 19.84 -3.44
N ARG A 105 30.30 18.51 -3.32
CA ARG A 105 29.08 17.71 -3.18
C ARG A 105 29.07 16.96 -1.86
N ALA A 106 28.82 17.69 -0.78
CA ALA A 106 27.82 17.16 0.15
C ALA A 106 26.52 17.03 -0.68
N PRO A 107 25.89 15.86 -0.78
CA PRO A 107 24.66 15.72 -1.55
C PRO A 107 23.58 16.58 -0.88
N ALA A 108 23.39 17.79 -1.41
CA ALA A 108 22.31 18.69 -0.99
C ALA A 108 20.92 18.11 -1.31
N THR A 109 20.85 17.10 -2.19
CA THR A 109 19.68 16.24 -2.34
C THR A 109 19.67 15.20 -1.23
N GLY A 110 18.89 15.50 -0.19
CA GLY A 110 18.47 14.65 0.91
C GLY A 110 18.71 13.16 0.72
N ARG A 111 19.92 12.71 1.08
CA ARG A 111 20.03 11.39 1.69
C ARG A 111 19.33 11.51 3.02
N SER A 112 18.04 11.17 3.01
CA SER A 112 17.36 10.80 4.24
C SER A 112 18.25 9.75 4.85
N GLN A 113 18.91 10.08 5.97
CA GLN A 113 19.67 9.10 6.73
C GLN A 113 18.78 7.86 6.82
N GLU A 114 19.26 6.73 6.29
CA GLU A 114 18.45 5.52 6.21
C GLU A 114 18.22 5.04 7.64
N LEU A 115 17.17 5.58 8.23
CA LEU A 115 16.82 5.31 9.60
C LEU A 115 16.44 3.84 9.70
N THR A 116 16.92 3.18 10.76
CA THR A 116 16.62 1.78 11.02
C THR A 116 15.11 1.56 11.03
N PRO A 117 14.62 0.41 10.53
CA PRO A 117 13.19 0.15 10.46
C PRO A 117 12.51 0.23 11.83
N GLU A 118 13.21 -0.14 12.89
CA GLU A 118 12.78 -0.05 14.29
C GLU A 118 12.58 1.40 14.74
N ALA A 119 13.51 2.31 14.40
CA ALA A 119 13.39 3.73 14.71
C ALA A 119 12.25 4.41 13.95
N LYS A 120 11.92 3.92 12.74
CA LYS A 120 10.74 4.39 11.99
C LYS A 120 9.45 3.96 12.66
N GLN A 121 9.37 2.72 13.12
CA GLN A 121 8.19 2.17 13.78
C GLN A 121 7.94 2.86 15.13
N SER A 122 8.98 3.05 15.95
CA SER A 122 8.86 3.77 17.22
C SER A 122 8.38 5.21 17.02
N ALA A 123 8.89 5.91 16.00
CA ALA A 123 8.47 7.26 15.66
C ALA A 123 6.99 7.33 15.22
N VAL A 124 6.51 6.35 14.45
CA VAL A 124 5.09 6.28 14.04
C VAL A 124 4.18 5.94 15.21
N ILE A 125 4.58 5.03 16.11
CA ILE A 125 3.84 4.73 17.33
C ILE A 125 3.77 5.97 18.23
N ALA A 126 4.89 6.67 18.43
CA ALA A 126 4.94 7.92 19.17
C ALA A 126 4.04 8.98 18.54
N LEU A 127 3.98 9.09 17.20
CA LEU A 127 3.05 10.00 16.53
C LEU A 127 1.56 9.65 16.79
N CYS A 128 1.23 8.35 16.88
CA CYS A 128 -0.14 7.88 17.08
C CYS A 128 -0.60 7.98 18.53
N MET A 129 0.30 7.75 19.50
CA MET A 129 -0.04 7.66 20.93
C MET A 129 -0.12 9.04 21.64
N ARG A 130 -0.08 10.15 20.89
CA ARG A 130 -0.12 11.55 21.37
C ARG A 130 0.71 11.89 22.64
N PRO A 131 2.00 11.49 22.76
CA PRO A 131 2.86 11.98 23.84
C PRO A 131 3.42 13.39 23.56
N ALA A 132 3.56 13.83 22.30
CA ALA A 132 4.11 15.14 21.93
C ALA A 132 3.63 15.62 20.54
N SER A 133 3.99 16.85 20.16
CA SER A 133 3.70 17.37 18.83
C SER A 133 4.45 16.57 17.74
N ALA A 134 3.88 16.48 16.54
CA ALA A 134 4.51 15.80 15.41
C ALA A 134 5.88 16.39 15.04
N GLN A 135 6.16 17.64 15.43
CA GLN A 135 7.45 18.28 15.23
C GLN A 135 8.49 17.81 16.26
N ALA A 136 8.11 17.69 17.54
CA ALA A 136 9.01 17.20 18.59
C ALA A 136 9.46 15.75 18.33
N VAL A 137 8.57 14.90 17.83
CA VAL A 137 8.90 13.53 17.40
C VAL A 137 9.81 13.54 16.17
N ALA A 138 9.70 14.55 15.31
CA ALA A 138 10.55 14.70 14.12
C ALA A 138 11.98 15.11 14.53
N ASP A 139 12.09 16.04 15.48
CA ASP A 139 13.35 16.55 15.98
C ASP A 139 14.13 15.50 16.79
N ASP A 140 13.45 14.69 17.62
CA ASP A 140 14.05 13.56 18.37
C ASP A 140 14.66 12.50 17.44
N VAL A 141 14.03 12.31 16.28
CA VAL A 141 14.43 11.31 15.27
C VAL A 141 15.36 11.91 14.20
N GLY A 142 15.56 13.23 14.20
CA GLY A 142 16.39 13.94 13.22
C GLY A 142 15.82 13.97 11.80
N VAL A 143 14.49 13.88 11.66
CA VAL A 143 13.79 13.67 10.39
C VAL A 143 12.74 14.75 10.18
N SER A 144 12.44 15.08 8.91
CA SER A 144 11.39 16.06 8.62
C SER A 144 10.00 15.57 9.01
N ARG A 145 9.12 16.48 9.46
CA ARG A 145 7.69 16.18 9.70
C ARG A 145 7.01 15.52 8.50
N GLY A 146 7.34 15.93 7.28
CA GLY A 146 6.77 15.33 6.06
C GLY A 146 7.13 13.86 5.90
N SER A 147 8.36 13.48 6.27
CA SER A 147 8.80 12.08 6.26
C SER A 147 8.08 11.25 7.32
N LEU A 148 7.78 11.80 8.50
CA LEU A 148 6.99 11.10 9.53
C LEU A 148 5.58 10.78 9.05
N TYR A 149 4.87 11.75 8.45
CA TYR A 149 3.55 11.48 7.88
C TYR A 149 3.61 10.50 6.70
N LYS A 150 4.67 10.56 5.88
CA LYS A 150 4.90 9.59 4.82
C LYS A 150 5.09 8.17 5.39
N TRP A 151 5.85 8.01 6.46
CA TRP A 151 6.01 6.72 7.13
C TRP A 151 4.73 6.25 7.79
N LYS A 152 3.99 7.15 8.45
CA LYS A 152 2.67 6.84 9.02
C LYS A 152 1.74 6.26 7.96
N ASN A 153 1.66 6.91 6.80
CA ASN A 153 0.81 6.44 5.71
C ASN A 153 1.36 5.14 5.09
N GLN A 154 2.67 4.96 5.00
CA GLN A 154 3.26 3.70 4.50
C GLN A 154 3.07 2.50 5.44
N LEU A 155 3.07 2.72 6.75
CA LEU A 155 2.96 1.65 7.76
C LEU A 155 1.51 1.37 8.17
N LEU A 156 0.65 2.39 8.19
CA LEU A 156 -0.76 2.25 8.57
C LEU A 156 -1.70 2.10 7.37
N ASP A 157 -1.43 2.78 6.25
CA ASP A 157 -2.26 2.62 5.05
C ASP A 157 -1.84 1.38 4.23
N HIS A 158 -0.88 0.56 4.67
CA HIS A 158 -0.58 -0.69 3.95
C HIS A 158 -1.69 -1.75 4.05
N ASP A 159 -2.65 -1.57 4.95
CA ASP A 159 -3.93 -2.31 4.92
C ASP A 159 -4.92 -1.76 3.86
N ALA A 160 -4.66 -0.59 3.27
CA ALA A 160 -5.55 0.09 2.32
C ALA A 160 -4.90 0.55 0.99
N THR A 161 -3.58 0.39 0.81
CA THR A 161 -2.84 0.96 -0.33
C THR A 161 -2.09 -0.11 -1.11
N VAL A 162 -2.83 -0.96 -1.81
CA VAL A 162 -2.35 -1.37 -3.13
C VAL A 162 -2.29 -0.11 -4.00
N GLN A 163 -1.07 0.20 -4.43
CA GLN A 163 -0.68 1.37 -5.22
C GLN A 163 -1.65 1.71 -6.36
N MET A 164 -2.24 2.91 -6.31
CA MET A 164 -2.85 3.54 -7.47
C MET A 164 -1.77 3.89 -8.51
N LYS A 165 -1.62 3.04 -9.53
CA LYS A 165 -1.12 3.51 -10.83
C LYS A 165 -2.32 4.13 -11.56
N ARG A 166 -2.34 5.47 -11.56
CA ARG A 166 -3.19 6.36 -12.35
C ARG A 166 -3.70 5.70 -13.65
N GLN A 167 -4.92 5.18 -13.62
CA GLN A 167 -5.75 5.01 -14.81
C GLN A 167 -6.98 5.89 -14.61
N GLN A 168 -7.01 6.95 -15.40
CA GLN A 168 -8.23 7.65 -15.71
C GLN A 168 -9.16 6.64 -16.41
N ASP A 169 -10.44 6.70 -16.04
CA ASP A 169 -11.59 6.07 -16.71
C ASP A 169 -11.86 4.58 -16.40
N ALA A 170 -12.56 4.31 -15.28
CA ALA A 170 -13.41 3.12 -15.07
C ALA A 170 -14.46 3.40 -13.94
N PRO A 171 -15.65 2.76 -13.98
CA PRO A 171 -16.88 3.32 -13.43
C PRO A 171 -16.97 3.21 -11.92
N ALA A 172 -17.72 4.14 -11.33
CA ALA A 172 -18.04 4.16 -9.92
C ALA A 172 -18.63 2.82 -9.41
N SER A 173 -18.08 2.36 -8.28
CA SER A 173 -18.80 1.81 -7.13
C SER A 173 -19.53 0.44 -7.25
N SER A 174 -18.84 -0.64 -7.67
CA SER A 174 -19.31 -2.01 -7.34
C SER A 174 -19.09 -2.30 -5.85
N ASP A 175 -17.86 -2.11 -5.37
CA ASP A 175 -17.45 -2.48 -4.01
C ASP A 175 -18.21 -1.72 -2.91
N GLY A 176 -18.51 -0.44 -3.14
CA GLY A 176 -19.28 0.38 -2.19
C GLY A 176 -20.73 -0.11 -2.06
N ALA A 177 -21.39 -0.40 -3.19
CA ALA A 177 -22.74 -0.93 -3.19
C ALA A 177 -22.79 -2.34 -2.60
N GLU A 178 -21.78 -3.18 -2.85
CA GLU A 178 -21.66 -4.51 -2.24
C GLU A 178 -21.48 -4.44 -0.72
N LEU A 179 -20.66 -3.51 -0.22
CA LEU A 179 -20.47 -3.31 1.22
C LEU A 179 -21.73 -2.74 1.89
N GLU A 180 -22.44 -1.83 1.24
CA GLU A 180 -23.72 -1.32 1.72
C GLU A 180 -24.76 -2.45 1.81
N GLN A 181 -24.84 -3.31 0.79
CA GLN A 181 -25.69 -4.50 0.82
C GLN A 181 -25.32 -5.44 1.98
N GLN A 182 -24.03 -5.67 2.22
CA GLN A 182 -23.56 -6.49 3.35
C GLN A 182 -23.90 -5.87 4.71
N ILE A 183 -23.80 -4.55 4.85
CA ILE A 183 -24.20 -3.86 6.08
C ILE A 183 -25.71 -4.01 6.29
N GLU A 184 -26.51 -3.89 5.23
CA GLU A 184 -27.94 -4.07 5.34
C GLU A 184 -28.35 -5.52 5.67
N THR A 185 -27.70 -6.53 5.08
CA THR A 185 -27.97 -7.94 5.42
C THR A 185 -27.63 -8.21 6.88
N LEU A 186 -26.45 -7.80 7.34
CA LEU A 186 -26.05 -7.95 8.75
C LEU A 186 -27.01 -7.22 9.70
N ARG A 187 -27.49 -6.03 9.35
CA ARG A 187 -28.49 -5.31 10.14
C ARG A 187 -29.85 -6.01 10.18
N ARG A 188 -30.23 -6.76 9.14
CA ARG A 188 -31.43 -7.60 9.13
C ARG A 188 -31.22 -8.82 10.02
N ASP A 189 -30.08 -9.48 9.92
CA ASP A 189 -29.74 -10.67 10.70
C ASP A 189 -29.66 -10.36 12.20
N VAL A 190 -29.06 -9.24 12.58
CA VAL A 190 -29.03 -8.80 13.99
C VAL A 190 -30.43 -8.59 14.54
N ARG A 191 -31.33 -7.95 13.78
CA ARG A 191 -32.73 -7.74 14.20
C ARG A 191 -33.48 -9.05 14.34
N ARG A 192 -33.27 -10.00 13.42
CA ARG A 192 -33.85 -11.34 13.49
C ARG A 192 -33.35 -12.12 14.72
N LEU A 193 -32.05 -12.13 14.97
CA LEU A 193 -31.45 -12.83 16.12
C LEU A 193 -31.91 -12.22 17.46
N GLN A 194 -32.11 -10.90 17.51
CA GLN A 194 -32.70 -10.24 18.68
C GLN A 194 -34.14 -10.72 18.94
N LEU A 195 -34.95 -10.79 17.89
CA LEU A 195 -36.31 -11.33 17.96
C LEU A 195 -36.32 -12.78 18.45
N GLU A 196 -35.53 -13.67 17.84
CA GLU A 196 -35.44 -15.08 18.24
C GLU A 196 -35.02 -15.23 19.71
N LYS A 197 -34.02 -14.45 20.15
CA LYS A 197 -33.58 -14.46 21.55
C LYS A 197 -34.68 -14.03 22.51
N ASP A 198 -35.42 -12.98 22.19
CA ASP A 198 -36.48 -12.48 23.05
C ASP A 198 -37.69 -13.42 23.10
N VAL A 199 -38.03 -14.04 21.96
CA VAL A 199 -39.00 -15.14 21.88
C VAL A 199 -38.58 -16.30 22.78
N LEU A 200 -37.34 -16.79 22.66
CA LEU A 200 -36.84 -17.89 23.49
C LEU A 200 -36.78 -17.52 24.98
N LYS A 201 -36.37 -16.29 25.31
CA LYS A 201 -36.33 -15.80 26.67
C LYS A 201 -37.74 -15.76 27.27
N LYS A 202 -38.72 -15.21 26.55
CA LYS A 202 -40.12 -15.14 27.00
C LYS A 202 -40.78 -16.52 27.07
N ALA A 203 -40.52 -17.39 26.11
CA ALA A 203 -40.93 -18.79 26.18
C ALA A 203 -40.40 -19.46 27.45
N SER A 204 -39.11 -19.26 27.76
CA SER A 204 -38.52 -19.81 28.98
C SER A 204 -39.10 -19.21 30.27
N GLU A 205 -39.48 -17.92 30.27
CA GLU A 205 -40.15 -17.28 31.40
C GLU A 205 -41.57 -17.84 31.62
N LEU A 206 -42.29 -18.16 30.53
CA LEU A 206 -43.61 -18.79 30.60
C LEU A 206 -43.53 -20.25 31.05
N LEU A 207 -42.60 -21.03 30.48
CA LEU A 207 -42.34 -22.42 30.87
C LEU A 207 -41.83 -22.55 32.32
N LYS A 208 -41.14 -21.53 32.85
CA LYS A 208 -40.75 -21.50 34.28
C LYS A 208 -41.92 -21.20 35.22
N LYS A 209 -42.99 -20.55 34.73
CA LYS A 209 -44.20 -20.24 35.52
C LYS A 209 -45.20 -21.40 35.52
N GLU A 210 -45.26 -22.17 34.43
CA GLU A 210 -46.09 -23.36 34.30
C GLU A 210 -45.23 -24.62 34.49
N LEU A 211 -45.05 -25.02 35.76
CA LEU A 211 -44.63 -26.34 36.26
C LEU A 211 -43.91 -27.30 35.27
N GLY A 212 -42.59 -27.47 35.48
CA GLY A 212 -41.89 -28.75 35.35
C GLY A 212 -41.69 -29.32 33.94
N ILE A 213 -40.52 -29.04 33.36
CA ILE A 213 -39.73 -29.88 32.42
C ILE A 213 -40.51 -30.96 31.66
N ASP A 214 -41.46 -30.57 30.80
CA ASP A 214 -41.88 -31.39 29.67
C ASP A 214 -41.74 -30.57 28.41
N ARG A 215 -40.84 -31.00 27.52
CA ARG A 215 -40.57 -30.38 26.21
C ARG A 215 -41.71 -30.70 25.24
N GLN A 216 -42.94 -30.35 25.57
CA GLN A 216 -44.03 -30.37 24.60
C GLN A 216 -43.91 -29.14 23.69
N PRO A 217 -44.24 -29.25 22.39
CA PRO A 217 -44.29 -28.09 21.51
C PRO A 217 -45.31 -27.10 22.08
N LEU A 218 -44.91 -25.83 22.24
CA LEU A 218 -45.74 -24.76 22.78
C LEU A 218 -47.16 -24.82 22.20
N THR A 219 -48.17 -24.89 23.06
CA THR A 219 -49.56 -24.94 22.61
C THR A 219 -49.87 -23.66 21.83
N ASN A 220 -50.74 -23.71 20.82
CA ASN A 220 -51.14 -22.50 20.07
C ASN A 220 -51.60 -21.35 21.02
N ARG A 221 -52.21 -21.69 22.18
CA ARG A 221 -52.56 -20.72 23.25
C ARG A 221 -51.34 -20.05 23.91
N GLU A 222 -50.27 -20.79 24.17
CA GLU A 222 -49.01 -20.23 24.71
C GLU A 222 -48.30 -19.40 23.65
N LYS A 223 -48.30 -19.88 22.40
CA LYS A 223 -47.80 -19.12 21.24
C LYS A 223 -48.48 -17.77 21.11
N THR A 224 -49.81 -17.70 21.30
CA THR A 224 -50.54 -16.42 21.27
C THR A 224 -50.21 -15.50 22.44
N GLN A 225 -50.04 -16.02 23.65
CA GLN A 225 -49.61 -15.22 24.81
C GLN A 225 -48.19 -14.67 24.64
N LEU A 226 -47.29 -15.47 24.06
CA LEU A 226 -45.93 -15.05 23.76
C LEU A 226 -45.92 -13.93 22.70
N VAL A 227 -46.70 -14.10 21.62
CA VAL A 227 -46.84 -13.07 20.59
C VAL A 227 -47.45 -11.78 21.16
N ASP A 228 -48.48 -11.88 22.01
CA ASP A 228 -49.10 -10.71 22.64
C ASP A 228 -48.16 -9.97 23.61
N ALA A 229 -47.28 -10.69 24.31
CA ALA A 229 -46.29 -10.10 25.21
C ALA A 229 -45.16 -9.35 24.47
N LEU A 230 -44.75 -9.83 23.31
CA LEU A 230 -43.68 -9.23 22.49
C LEU A 230 -44.18 -8.22 21.45
N ARG A 231 -45.50 -8.08 21.32
CA ARG A 231 -46.14 -7.18 20.34
C ARG A 231 -45.81 -5.70 20.54
N GLN A 232 -45.34 -5.29 21.72
CA GLN A 232 -44.93 -3.91 21.99
C GLN A 232 -43.61 -3.55 21.30
N ASP A 233 -42.73 -4.54 21.12
CA ASP A 233 -41.35 -4.33 20.66
C ASP A 233 -41.15 -4.74 19.19
N TYR A 234 -42.01 -5.63 18.65
CA TYR A 234 -41.84 -6.23 17.32
C TYR A 234 -43.12 -6.25 16.49
N ALA A 235 -42.97 -6.26 15.16
CA ALA A 235 -44.08 -6.35 14.23
C ALA A 235 -44.77 -7.73 14.29
N LEU A 236 -46.10 -7.73 14.20
CA LEU A 236 -46.90 -8.95 14.31
C LEU A 236 -46.58 -10.00 13.24
N THR A 237 -46.22 -9.57 12.03
CA THR A 237 -45.84 -10.48 10.93
C THR A 237 -44.60 -11.28 11.25
N ASP A 238 -43.62 -10.64 11.86
CA ASP A 238 -42.31 -11.21 12.13
C ASP A 238 -42.42 -12.18 13.32
N LEU A 239 -43.19 -11.80 14.34
CA LEU A 239 -43.52 -12.65 15.48
C LEU A 239 -44.30 -13.92 15.08
N LEU A 240 -45.27 -13.81 14.16
CA LEU A 240 -46.04 -14.96 13.68
C LEU A 240 -45.19 -15.92 12.83
N GLY A 241 -44.23 -15.38 12.07
CA GLY A 241 -43.27 -16.15 11.30
C GLY A 241 -42.33 -16.98 12.18
N GLU A 242 -41.74 -16.35 13.21
CA GLU A 242 -40.79 -17.04 14.11
C GLU A 242 -41.45 -18.09 15.02
N VAL A 243 -42.70 -17.87 15.42
CA VAL A 243 -43.43 -18.80 16.32
C VAL A 243 -44.18 -19.89 15.55
N ASP A 244 -44.14 -19.84 14.21
CA ASP A 244 -44.88 -20.71 13.28
C ASP A 244 -46.37 -20.80 13.68
N LEU A 245 -47.03 -19.64 13.72
CA LEU A 245 -48.44 -19.51 14.07
C LEU A 245 -49.22 -18.83 12.93
N PRO A 246 -50.18 -19.53 12.30
CA PRO A 246 -51.03 -18.93 11.27
C PRO A 246 -51.80 -17.73 11.82
N ARG A 247 -51.91 -16.67 10.99
CA ARG A 247 -52.62 -15.44 11.34
C ARG A 247 -54.06 -15.70 11.79
N SER A 248 -54.77 -16.62 11.13
CA SER A 248 -56.13 -17.04 11.50
C SER A 248 -56.20 -17.65 12.91
N SER A 249 -55.25 -18.53 13.25
CA SER A 249 -55.14 -19.14 14.58
C SER A 249 -54.83 -18.13 15.67
N TYR A 250 -53.93 -17.17 15.38
CA TYR A 250 -53.61 -16.08 16.31
C TYR A 250 -54.86 -15.25 16.67
N PHE A 251 -55.62 -14.77 15.67
CA PHE A 251 -56.82 -13.98 15.95
C PHE A 251 -57.93 -14.79 16.61
N TYR A 252 -58.13 -16.06 16.21
CA TYR A 252 -59.11 -16.94 16.84
C TYR A 252 -58.82 -17.15 18.34
N GLN A 253 -57.56 -17.43 18.68
CA GLN A 253 -57.16 -17.67 20.06
C GLN A 253 -57.07 -16.41 20.89
N ARG A 254 -56.65 -15.28 20.30
CA ARG A 254 -56.68 -13.97 20.98
C ARG A 254 -58.10 -13.56 21.31
N ALA A 255 -59.04 -13.72 20.38
CA ALA A 255 -60.46 -13.46 20.64
C ALA A 255 -60.98 -14.37 21.77
N ARG A 256 -60.57 -15.64 21.78
CA ARG A 256 -60.96 -16.61 22.82
C ARG A 256 -60.30 -16.37 24.18
N LEU A 257 -59.12 -15.74 24.23
CA LEU A 257 -58.47 -15.29 25.47
C LEU A 257 -59.12 -14.02 26.03
N GLN A 258 -59.67 -13.15 25.16
CA GLN A 258 -60.38 -11.93 25.54
C GLN A 258 -61.86 -12.18 25.92
N MET A 259 -62.48 -13.19 25.31
CA MET A 259 -63.83 -13.62 25.69
C MET A 259 -63.76 -14.31 27.05
N ALA A 260 -64.26 -13.64 28.09
CA ALA A 260 -64.49 -14.27 29.38
C ALA A 260 -65.25 -15.59 29.19
N ASP A 261 -64.77 -16.63 29.85
CA ASP A 261 -65.19 -18.01 29.66
C ASP A 261 -66.72 -18.15 29.79
N LYS A 262 -67.41 -18.39 28.66
CA LYS A 262 -68.87 -18.54 28.57
C LYS A 262 -69.41 -19.68 29.45
N TYR A 263 -68.54 -20.60 29.87
CA TYR A 263 -68.85 -21.72 30.76
C TYR A 263 -68.18 -21.60 32.13
N ALA A 264 -67.63 -20.44 32.52
CA ALA A 264 -67.12 -20.21 33.86
C ALA A 264 -68.21 -20.45 34.92
N ASP A 265 -69.43 -19.97 34.65
CA ASP A 265 -70.57 -20.18 35.55
C ASP A 265 -71.06 -21.63 35.56
N ALA A 266 -71.07 -22.31 34.41
CA ALA A 266 -71.42 -23.73 34.33
C ALA A 266 -70.40 -24.63 35.04
N ARG A 267 -69.11 -24.29 35.00
CA ARG A 267 -68.04 -25.01 35.71
C ARG A 267 -68.02 -24.72 37.22
N ARG A 268 -68.34 -23.49 37.63
CA ARG A 268 -68.61 -23.20 39.05
C ARG A 268 -69.81 -24.00 39.56
N GLY A 269 -70.86 -24.14 38.75
CA GLY A 269 -72.01 -24.99 39.06
C GLY A 269 -71.66 -26.47 39.22
N LEU A 270 -70.86 -27.03 38.32
CA LEU A 270 -70.41 -28.44 38.41
C LEU A 270 -69.49 -28.71 39.62
N LEU A 271 -68.59 -27.78 39.96
CA LEU A 271 -67.74 -27.89 41.15
C LEU A 271 -68.54 -27.78 42.47
N VAL A 272 -69.61 -26.98 42.48
CA VAL A 272 -70.53 -26.92 43.63
C VAL A 272 -71.41 -28.18 43.70
N PHE A 273 -71.83 -28.75 42.56
CA PHE A 273 -72.66 -29.95 42.54
C PHE A 273 -71.87 -31.22 42.91
N SER A 274 -70.59 -31.33 42.52
CA SER A 274 -69.72 -32.42 42.96
C SER A 274 -69.42 -32.36 44.46
N ALA A 275 -69.34 -31.16 45.04
CA ALA A 275 -69.16 -30.98 46.49
C ALA A 275 -70.40 -31.33 47.32
N ILE A 276 -71.61 -31.32 46.72
CA ILE A 276 -72.86 -31.69 47.38
C ILE A 276 -73.17 -33.19 47.22
N SER A 277 -72.74 -33.82 46.12
CA SER A 277 -72.95 -35.25 45.87
C SER A 277 -72.12 -36.19 46.77
N ASP A 278 -71.01 -35.71 47.33
CA ASP A 278 -70.15 -36.50 48.24
C ASP A 278 -70.62 -36.46 49.71
N GLY A 279 -71.74 -35.78 50.01
CA GLY A 279 -72.26 -35.57 51.37
C GLY A 279 -73.43 -36.45 51.83
N THR A 280 -73.91 -37.39 51.00
CA THR A 280 -75.08 -38.23 51.34
C THR A 280 -74.83 -39.72 51.03
N GLN A 281 -73.90 -40.32 51.78
CA GLN A 281 -74.00 -41.72 52.18
C GLN A 281 -73.68 -41.80 53.68
N SER A 282 -74.73 -41.83 54.50
CA SER A 282 -74.73 -42.33 55.87
C SER A 282 -75.88 -43.31 56.00
#